data_AF-A0A329XNR3-F1
#
_entry.id   AF-A0A329XNR3-F1
#
_cell.length_a   1.000
_cell.length_b   1.000
_cell.length_c   1.000
_cell.angle_alpha   90.00
_cell.angle_beta   90.00
_cell.angle_gamma   90.00
#
_symmetry.space_group_name_H-M   'P 1'
#
loop_
_entity.id
_entity.type
_entity.pdbx_description
1 polymer ?
#
loop_
_entity_poly.entity_id
_entity_poly.type
_entity_poly.pdbx_seq_one_letter_code
_entity_poly.pdbx_strand_id
1 'polypeptide(L)'
;MNLVDGFASMEDGTIQMSVTVKQTAVVTLAGKPYRAVVFSCWGGGNLVYDHIGFYDDASTAPAVETGIQIAAGPYQSNAISAVEGTLEPIENGFHLEWAGEFLATDEACTACATGHGEADFLWNGSSFDVLNKVTWQQRD
;
A
#
# COMPACT_ATOMS: atom_id res chain seq x y z
N MET A 1 10.00 16.00 -13.65
CA MET A 1 9.23 14.78 -13.38
C MET A 1 9.09 14.03 -14.69
N ASN A 2 9.64 12.82 -14.79
CA ASN A 2 9.43 11.96 -15.95
C ASN A 2 8.35 10.95 -15.59
N LEU A 3 7.34 10.85 -16.46
CA LEU A 3 6.24 9.91 -16.36
C LEU A 3 6.43 8.84 -17.44
N VAL A 4 6.57 7.60 -17.04
CA VAL A 4 6.42 6.41 -17.90
C VAL A 4 5.28 5.60 -17.31
N ASP A 5 4.55 4.83 -18.12
CA ASP A 5 3.45 4.00 -17.61
C ASP A 5 3.92 3.17 -16.39
N GLY A 6 3.24 3.38 -15.25
CA GLY A 6 3.55 2.71 -13.99
C GLY A 6 4.72 3.31 -13.17
N PHE A 7 5.39 4.36 -13.64
CA PHE A 7 6.56 4.94 -12.98
C PHE A 7 6.62 6.47 -13.09
N ALA A 8 6.69 7.15 -11.94
CA ALA A 8 6.95 8.57 -11.85
C ALA A 8 8.25 8.81 -11.07
N SER A 9 9.13 9.68 -11.56
CA SER A 9 10.35 10.06 -10.81
C SER A 9 10.52 11.57 -10.72
N MET A 10 11.01 12.02 -9.57
CA MET A 10 11.44 13.39 -9.30
C MET A 10 12.89 13.35 -8.83
N GLU A 11 13.72 14.21 -9.41
CA GLU A 11 15.09 14.44 -8.97
C GLU A 11 15.27 15.96 -8.84
N ASP A 12 15.70 16.43 -7.67
CA ASP A 12 16.00 17.84 -7.42
C ASP A 12 17.34 18.00 -6.69
N GLY A 13 18.42 17.49 -7.31
CA GLY A 13 19.84 17.67 -6.91
C GLY A 13 20.27 17.11 -5.55
N THR A 14 19.33 16.86 -4.65
CA THR A 14 19.50 16.45 -3.24
C THR A 14 18.61 15.25 -2.91
N ILE A 15 17.46 15.14 -3.57
CA ILE A 15 16.46 14.09 -3.34
C ILE A 15 16.18 13.41 -4.68
N GLN A 16 16.31 12.08 -4.70
CA GLN A 16 15.82 11.23 -5.78
C GLN A 16 14.61 10.47 -5.26
N MET A 17 13.43 10.82 -5.77
CA MET A 17 12.20 10.10 -5.51
C MET A 17 11.76 9.32 -6.73
N SER A 18 11.37 8.06 -6.52
CA SER A 18 10.63 7.29 -7.52
C SER A 18 9.36 6.74 -6.91
N VAL A 19 8.29 6.80 -7.69
CA VAL A 19 6.97 6.27 -7.38
C VAL A 19 6.64 5.23 -8.43
N THR A 20 6.33 4.02 -7.99
CA THR A 20 5.88 2.95 -8.87
C THR A 20 4.44 2.61 -8.55
N VAL A 21 3.55 2.65 -9.54
CA VAL A 21 2.17 2.16 -9.38
C VAL A 21 2.22 0.64 -9.38
N LYS A 22 1.78 0.03 -8.28
CA LYS A 22 1.74 -1.42 -8.11
C LYS A 22 0.42 -1.99 -8.60
N GLN A 23 -0.69 -1.41 -8.15
CA GLN A 23 -2.04 -1.91 -8.42
C GLN A 23 -3.05 -0.78 -8.49
N THR A 24 -4.14 -1.02 -9.22
CA THR A 24 -5.28 -0.11 -9.26
C THR A 24 -6.60 -0.87 -9.28
N ALA A 25 -7.60 -0.35 -8.59
CA ALA A 25 -8.97 -0.84 -8.65
C ALA A 25 -9.97 0.31 -8.61
N VAL A 26 -11.19 0.08 -9.08
CA VAL A 26 -12.31 1.00 -8.85
C VAL A 26 -13.08 0.48 -7.64
N VAL A 27 -13.04 1.25 -6.55
CA VAL A 27 -13.71 0.92 -5.29
C VAL A 27 -14.86 1.89 -5.05
N THR A 28 -15.85 1.49 -4.27
CA THR A 28 -16.95 2.39 -3.89
C THR A 28 -16.80 2.75 -2.41
N LEU A 29 -16.68 4.03 -2.11
CA LEU A 29 -16.63 4.55 -0.74
C LEU A 29 -17.83 5.47 -0.53
N ALA A 30 -18.67 5.19 0.47
CA ALA A 30 -19.89 5.95 0.74
C ALA A 30 -20.77 6.18 -0.51
N GLY A 31 -20.88 5.16 -1.36
CA GLY A 31 -21.69 5.21 -2.59
C GLY A 31 -21.07 6.01 -3.76
N LYS A 32 -19.86 6.55 -3.62
CA LYS A 32 -19.12 7.22 -4.70
C LYS A 32 -17.97 6.33 -5.19
N PRO A 33 -17.78 6.17 -6.51
CA PRO A 33 -16.65 5.44 -7.06
C PRO A 33 -15.36 6.25 -6.92
N TYR A 34 -14.27 5.56 -6.60
CA TYR A 34 -12.91 6.08 -6.56
C TYR A 34 -11.95 5.11 -7.24
N ARG A 35 -10.94 5.63 -7.92
CA ARG A 35 -9.79 4.85 -8.36
C ARG A 35 -8.82 4.73 -7.18
N ALA A 36 -8.78 3.56 -6.57
CA ALA A 36 -7.74 3.20 -5.61
C ALA A 36 -6.44 2.92 -6.37
N VAL A 37 -5.34 3.51 -5.92
CA VAL A 37 -4.00 3.35 -6.49
C VAL A 37 -3.04 3.01 -5.38
N VAL A 38 -2.44 1.83 -5.46
CA VAL A 38 -1.33 1.44 -4.60
C VAL A 38 -0.03 1.85 -5.27
N PHE A 39 0.81 2.58 -4.56
CA PHE A 39 2.09 3.02 -5.07
C PHE A 39 3.20 2.89 -4.03
N SER A 40 4.38 2.51 -4.50
CA SER A 40 5.60 2.44 -3.68
C SER A 40 6.39 3.73 -3.86
N CYS A 41 6.67 4.43 -2.76
CA CYS A 41 7.56 5.58 -2.74
C CYS A 41 8.97 5.17 -2.33
N TRP A 42 9.95 5.59 -3.14
CA TRP A 42 11.38 5.49 -2.85
C TRP A 42 11.90 6.89 -2.53
N GLY A 43 12.46 7.11 -1.34
CA GLY A 43 12.85 8.45 -0.85
C GLY A 43 14.35 8.67 -0.66
N GLY A 44 15.20 7.80 -1.22
CA GLY A 44 16.65 7.79 -0.99
C GLY A 44 17.02 7.08 0.31
N GLY A 45 17.54 5.85 0.19
CA GLY A 45 17.84 4.94 1.30
C GLY A 45 17.28 3.53 1.07
N ASN A 46 17.37 2.62 2.04
CA ASN A 46 16.80 1.26 1.94
C ASN A 46 15.30 1.18 2.32
N LEU A 47 14.60 2.32 2.31
CA LEU A 47 13.24 2.43 2.82
C LEU A 47 12.27 2.59 1.66
N VAL A 48 11.41 1.59 1.49
CA VAL A 48 10.29 1.60 0.55
C VAL A 48 9.01 1.62 1.39
N TYR A 49 8.13 2.57 1.09
CA TYR A 49 6.82 2.64 1.74
C TYR A 49 5.73 2.50 0.67
N ASP A 50 4.87 1.50 0.85
CA ASP A 50 3.67 1.34 0.05
C ASP A 50 2.55 2.17 0.65
N HIS A 51 1.92 2.99 -0.19
CA HIS A 51 0.78 3.81 0.15
C HIS A 51 -0.39 3.48 -0.77
N ILE A 52 -1.60 3.71 -0.28
CA ILE A 52 -2.81 3.66 -1.09
C ILE A 52 -3.51 5.02 -1.07
N GLY A 53 -3.76 5.55 -2.27
CA GLY A 53 -4.49 6.80 -2.48
C GLY A 53 -5.76 6.55 -3.28
N PHE A 54 -6.81 7.31 -2.98
CA PHE A 54 -8.10 7.21 -3.68
C PHE A 54 -8.35 8.48 -4.46
N TYR A 55 -8.43 8.36 -5.78
CA TYR A 55 -8.61 9.47 -6.70
C TYR A 55 -10.04 9.44 -7.24
N ASP A 56 -10.70 10.58 -7.28
CA ASP A 56 -11.89 10.72 -8.13
C ASP A 56 -11.47 11.23 -9.52
N ASP A 57 -12.37 11.08 -10.50
CA ASP A 57 -12.08 11.43 -11.89
C ASP A 57 -11.78 12.93 -12.11
N ALA A 58 -11.98 13.77 -11.09
CA ALA A 58 -11.84 15.23 -11.18
C ALA A 58 -10.53 15.77 -10.57
N SER A 59 -9.78 14.96 -9.81
CA SER A 59 -8.69 15.47 -8.98
C SER A 59 -7.30 15.04 -9.45
N THR A 60 -6.37 15.99 -9.44
CA THR A 60 -4.93 15.76 -9.62
C THR A 60 -4.24 15.24 -8.36
N ALA A 61 -4.91 15.33 -7.20
CA ALA A 61 -4.45 14.84 -5.89
C ALA A 61 -5.42 13.75 -5.37
N PRO A 62 -5.00 12.86 -4.46
CA PRO A 62 -5.91 11.91 -3.86
C PRO A 62 -7.07 12.64 -3.16
N ALA A 63 -8.30 12.27 -3.49
CA ALA A 63 -9.50 12.79 -2.86
C ALA A 63 -9.69 12.24 -1.43
N VAL A 64 -9.16 11.04 -1.17
CA VAL A 64 -9.00 10.49 0.18
C VAL A 64 -7.54 10.07 0.36
N GLU A 65 -6.88 10.72 1.32
CA GLU A 65 -5.58 10.29 1.83
C GLU A 65 -5.78 9.29 2.94
N THR A 66 -5.01 8.20 2.92
CA THR A 66 -5.04 7.23 4.01
C THR A 66 -3.69 7.14 4.70
N GLY A 67 -3.74 6.99 6.02
CA GLY A 67 -2.59 6.58 6.82
C GLY A 67 -2.40 5.06 6.82
N ILE A 68 -3.01 4.33 5.88
CA ILE A 68 -2.85 2.87 5.79
C ILE A 68 -1.39 2.61 5.42
N GLN A 69 -0.66 2.11 6.40
CA GLN A 69 0.68 1.59 6.21
C GLN A 69 0.56 0.09 5.99
N ILE A 70 0.96 -0.36 4.80
CA ILE A 70 0.98 -1.77 4.44
C ILE A 70 2.34 -2.32 4.87
N ALA A 71 2.33 -3.42 5.63
CA ALA A 71 3.47 -4.01 6.34
C ALA A 71 4.18 -3.08 7.36
N ALA A 72 3.79 -3.19 8.63
CA ALA A 72 4.44 -2.49 9.74
C ALA A 72 5.11 -3.48 10.71
N GLY A 73 6.43 -3.67 10.57
CA GLY A 73 7.25 -4.26 11.63
C GLY A 73 7.58 -3.23 12.74
N PRO A 74 7.96 -3.67 13.96
CA PRO A 74 8.31 -2.77 15.06
C PRO A 74 9.55 -1.90 14.81
N TYR A 75 10.32 -2.22 13.76
CA TYR A 75 11.50 -1.48 13.33
C TYR A 75 11.27 -1.03 11.89
N GLN A 76 11.02 0.27 11.71
CA GLN A 76 10.56 0.92 10.47
C GLN A 76 11.60 0.99 9.33
N SER A 77 12.45 -0.01 9.22
CA SER A 77 13.48 -0.13 8.21
C SER A 77 13.79 -1.62 8.14
N ASN A 78 13.42 -2.40 7.14
CA ASN A 78 13.85 -2.34 5.73
C ASN A 78 12.90 -3.23 4.91
N ALA A 79 11.67 -3.41 5.38
CA ALA A 79 10.71 -4.32 4.78
C ALA A 79 10.40 -3.80 3.39
N ILE A 80 10.85 -4.55 2.40
CA ILE A 80 10.41 -4.41 1.01
C ILE A 80 8.95 -4.82 1.04
N SER A 81 8.10 -3.89 1.45
CA SER A 81 6.66 -4.06 1.32
C SER A 81 6.41 -4.02 -0.17
N ALA A 82 5.97 -5.15 -0.69
CA ALA A 82 5.46 -5.23 -2.03
C ALA A 82 4.03 -5.71 -1.85
N VAL A 83 3.08 -4.83 -2.14
CA VAL A 83 1.74 -5.28 -2.50
C VAL A 83 1.86 -6.14 -3.76
N GLU A 84 2.08 -7.44 -3.55
CA GLU A 84 2.21 -8.47 -4.60
C GLU A 84 0.91 -9.28 -4.79
N GLY A 85 -0.11 -9.04 -3.97
CA GLY A 85 -1.38 -9.76 -3.98
C GLY A 85 -2.45 -9.11 -4.85
N THR A 86 -3.69 -9.07 -4.37
CA THR A 86 -4.85 -8.56 -5.11
C THR A 86 -5.48 -7.37 -4.39
N LEU A 87 -5.79 -6.31 -5.15
CA LEU A 87 -6.65 -5.21 -4.71
C LEU A 87 -8.03 -5.41 -5.36
N GLU A 88 -9.00 -5.82 -4.56
CA GLU A 88 -10.34 -6.16 -5.05
C GLU A 88 -11.41 -5.26 -4.42
N PRO A 89 -12.38 -4.74 -5.19
CA PRO A 89 -13.47 -3.98 -4.63
C PRO A 89 -14.44 -4.89 -3.86
N ILE A 90 -14.82 -4.47 -2.66
CA ILE A 90 -15.93 -5.05 -1.89
C ILE A 90 -16.98 -3.97 -1.63
N GLU A 91 -18.12 -4.35 -1.03
CA GLU A 91 -19.14 -3.37 -0.67
C GLU A 91 -18.57 -2.32 0.30
N ASN A 92 -18.64 -1.05 -0.09
CA ASN A 92 -18.19 0.09 0.72
C ASN A 92 -16.70 0.00 1.16
N GLY A 93 -15.83 -0.61 0.35
CA GLY A 93 -14.44 -0.80 0.70
C GLY A 93 -13.62 -1.56 -0.35
N PHE A 94 -12.53 -2.16 0.12
CA PHE A 94 -11.70 -3.05 -0.69
C PHE A 94 -11.09 -4.17 0.16
N HIS A 95 -10.83 -5.30 -0.49
CA HIS A 95 -9.96 -6.34 0.00
C HIS A 95 -8.55 -6.09 -0.53
N LEU A 96 -7.53 -6.33 0.31
CA LEU A 96 -6.14 -6.18 -0.06
C LEU A 96 -5.33 -7.36 0.44
N GLU A 97 -4.55 -7.96 -0.45
CA GLU A 97 -3.48 -8.91 -0.11
C GLU A 97 -2.11 -8.28 -0.33
N TRP A 98 -1.17 -8.56 0.57
CA TRP A 98 0.20 -8.05 0.51
C TRP A 98 1.23 -9.09 0.95
N ALA A 99 2.46 -8.91 0.47
CA ALA A 99 3.64 -9.63 0.94
C ALA A 99 4.51 -8.71 1.80
N GLY A 100 5.40 -9.29 2.60
CA GLY A 100 6.25 -8.55 3.52
C GLY A 100 5.56 -8.19 4.84
N GLU A 101 4.50 -8.92 5.24
CA GLU A 101 3.94 -8.79 6.58
C GLU A 101 4.97 -9.27 7.62
N PHE A 102 5.17 -8.49 8.68
CA PHE A 102 6.08 -8.88 9.75
C PHE A 102 5.40 -9.90 10.66
N LEU A 103 5.95 -11.10 10.73
CA LEU A 103 5.45 -12.16 11.61
C LEU A 103 6.24 -12.22 12.92
N ALA A 104 5.67 -12.83 13.95
CA ALA A 104 6.38 -13.05 15.22
C ALA A 104 7.69 -13.85 15.06
N THR A 105 7.78 -14.69 14.02
CA THR A 105 9.01 -15.43 13.66
C THR A 105 10.11 -14.54 13.08
N ASP A 106 9.78 -13.34 12.62
CA ASP A 106 10.71 -12.41 11.99
C ASP A 106 11.42 -11.52 13.02
N GLU A 107 11.11 -11.64 14.33
CA GLU A 107 11.74 -10.86 15.41
C GLU A 107 13.27 -10.92 15.41
N ALA A 108 13.87 -12.02 14.95
CA ALA A 108 15.31 -12.19 14.86
C ALA A 108 15.96 -11.41 13.68
N CYS A 109 15.17 -10.93 12.72
CA CYS A 109 15.63 -10.16 11.57
C CYS A 109 14.59 -9.12 11.15
N THR A 110 14.79 -7.87 11.56
CA THR A 110 13.91 -6.75 11.25
C THR A 110 13.84 -6.38 9.77
N ALA A 111 14.81 -6.88 8.98
CA ALA A 111 14.86 -6.73 7.53
C ALA A 111 14.11 -7.87 6.78
N CYS A 112 13.71 -8.93 7.48
CA CYS A 112 13.23 -10.17 6.88
C CYS A 112 11.72 -10.32 7.13
N ALA A 113 10.91 -9.37 6.67
CA ALA A 113 9.47 -9.57 6.74
C ALA A 113 9.08 -10.68 5.75
N THR A 114 8.78 -11.87 6.28
CA THR A 114 8.56 -13.08 5.47
C THR A 114 7.08 -13.46 5.33
N GLY A 115 6.20 -12.74 6.00
CA GLY A 115 4.79 -13.01 5.98
C GLY A 115 4.05 -12.44 4.78
N HIS A 116 2.86 -12.95 4.61
CA HIS A 116 1.80 -12.42 3.79
C HIS A 116 0.66 -12.00 4.70
N GLY A 117 -0.14 -11.05 4.23
CA GLY A 117 -1.36 -10.67 4.90
C GLY A 117 -2.48 -10.40 3.91
N GLU A 118 -3.70 -10.56 4.39
CA GLU A 118 -4.90 -10.12 3.72
C GLU A 118 -5.85 -9.46 4.73
N ALA A 119 -6.64 -8.49 4.29
CA ALA A 119 -7.66 -7.87 5.12
C ALA A 119 -8.72 -7.15 4.27
N ASP A 120 -9.89 -6.99 4.87
CA ASP A 120 -10.95 -6.13 4.34
C ASP A 120 -10.87 -4.75 4.97
N PHE A 121 -10.86 -3.71 4.13
CA PHE A 121 -10.83 -2.32 4.53
C PHE A 121 -12.18 -1.68 4.21
N LEU A 122 -13.02 -1.47 5.22
CA LEU A 122 -14.36 -0.89 5.07
C LEU A 122 -14.37 0.59 5.45
N TRP A 123 -14.94 1.42 4.59
CA TRP A 123 -15.04 2.86 4.81
C TRP A 123 -16.12 3.19 5.84
N ASN A 124 -15.74 3.79 6.96
CA ASN A 124 -16.67 4.19 8.01
C ASN A 124 -17.17 5.65 7.90
N GLY A 125 -16.76 6.37 6.86
CA GLY A 125 -17.07 7.80 6.67
C GLY A 125 -15.88 8.73 6.92
N SER A 126 -14.84 8.27 7.62
CA SER A 126 -13.66 9.05 7.95
C SER A 126 -12.33 8.30 7.79
N SER A 127 -12.34 7.00 8.04
CA SER A 127 -11.19 6.11 7.91
C SER A 127 -11.66 4.72 7.44
N PHE A 128 -10.71 3.80 7.33
CA PHE A 128 -10.99 2.40 7.08
C PHE A 128 -10.96 1.61 8.38
N ASP A 129 -12.04 0.87 8.65
CA ASP A 129 -12.02 -0.20 9.63
C ASP A 129 -11.37 -1.43 9.00
N VAL A 130 -10.44 -2.06 9.71
CA VAL A 130 -9.72 -3.26 9.23
C VAL A 130 -10.39 -4.49 9.82
N LEU A 131 -10.96 -5.33 8.95
CA LEU A 131 -11.67 -6.55 9.32
C LEU A 131 -11.03 -7.77 8.66
N ASN A 132 -11.35 -8.95 9.20
CA ASN A 132 -10.94 -10.24 8.66
C ASN A 132 -9.43 -10.36 8.38
N LYS A 133 -8.59 -9.63 9.13
CA LYS A 133 -7.15 -9.66 8.92
C LYS A 133 -6.61 -11.05 9.19
N VAL A 134 -5.97 -11.65 8.20
CA VAL A 134 -5.21 -12.90 8.32
C VAL A 134 -3.77 -12.63 7.93
N THR A 135 -2.85 -13.30 8.63
CA THR A 135 -1.42 -13.25 8.33
C THR A 135 -0.86 -14.66 8.32
N TRP A 136 -0.03 -15.00 7.34
CA TRP A 136 0.56 -16.33 7.22
C TRP A 136 1.96 -16.26 6.65
N GLN A 137 2.73 -17.32 6.87
CA GLN A 137 3.99 -17.53 6.16
C GLN A 137 3.70 -18.44 4.97
N GLN A 138 4.08 -18.03 3.76
CA GLN A 138 4.01 -18.93 2.62
C GLN A 138 5.02 -20.07 2.85
N ARG A 139 4.57 -21.32 2.79
CA ARG A 139 5.45 -22.49 2.85
C ARG A 139 5.81 -22.87 1.41
N ASP A 140 7.11 -22.98 1.15
CA ASP A 140 7.66 -23.51 -0.10
C ASP A 140 7.17 -24.94 -0.41
#